data_AF-A0A2R6GK16-F1
#
_entry.id   AF-A0A2R6GK16-F1
#
_cell.length_a   1.000
_cell.length_b   1.000
_cell.length_c   1.000
_cell.angle_alpha   90.00
_cell.angle_beta   90.00
_cell.angle_gamma   90.00
#
_symmetry.space_group_name_H-M   'P 1'
#
loop_
_entity.id
_entity.type
_entity.pdbx_description
1 polymer ?
#
loop_
_entity_poly.entity_id
_entity_poly.type
_entity_poly.pdbx_seq_one_letter_code
_entity_poly.pdbx_strand_id
1 'polypeptide(L)' 'MADNRVVEGRMVTPEKLAELIEGEGVMDAEAIEDADRDCPDCGGDVLSVGYMPSVTEFVTGYKCQDCEWRETDR' A
#
# COMPACT_ATOMS: atom_id res chain seq x y z
N MET A 1 -6.60 -13.45 5.62
CA MET A 1 -7.76 -13.08 4.80
C MET A 1 -7.38 -11.76 4.18
N ALA A 2 -7.42 -11.64 2.85
CA ALA A 2 -7.03 -10.42 2.15
C ALA A 2 -8.13 -9.38 2.39
N ASP A 3 -8.03 -8.65 3.49
CA ASP A 3 -9.03 -7.67 3.86
C ASP A 3 -8.79 -6.41 3.02
N ASN A 4 -9.47 -6.36 1.88
CA ASN A 4 -9.56 -5.18 1.03
C ASN A 4 -9.83 -3.94 1.89
N ARG A 5 -9.19 -2.82 1.58
CA ARG A 5 -9.34 -1.57 2.32
C ARG A 5 -9.89 -0.46 1.44
N VAL A 6 -10.49 0.54 2.09
CA VAL A 6 -10.92 1.75 1.41
C VAL A 6 -9.72 2.70 1.32
N VAL A 7 -9.35 3.08 0.11
CA VAL A 7 -8.29 4.04 -0.18
C VAL A 7 -8.81 5.02 -1.22
N GLU A 8 -8.68 6.32 -0.93
CA GLU A 8 -9.18 7.43 -1.74
C GLU A 8 -10.67 7.26 -2.11
N GLY A 9 -11.47 6.77 -1.16
CA GLY A 9 -12.90 6.52 -1.34
C GLY A 9 -13.25 5.31 -2.22
N ARG A 10 -12.29 4.44 -2.54
CA ARG A 10 -12.49 3.24 -3.37
C ARG A 10 -12.05 1.99 -2.63
N MET A 11 -12.73 0.87 -2.89
CA MET A 11 -12.31 -0.42 -2.36
C MET A 11 -11.10 -0.94 -3.17
N VAL A 12 -10.01 -1.24 -2.47
CA VAL A 12 -8.72 -1.61 -3.04
C VAL A 12 -8.28 -2.97 -2.48
N THR A 13 -7.88 -3.87 -3.38
CA THR A 13 -7.29 -5.16 -3.04
C THR A 13 -5.81 -5.00 -2.69
N PRO A 14 -5.17 -5.95 -2.00
CA PRO A 14 -3.75 -5.81 -1.67
C PRO A 14 -2.85 -5.65 -2.89
N GLU A 15 -3.07 -6.45 -3.94
CA GLU A 15 -2.36 -6.29 -5.22
C GLU A 15 -2.58 -4.89 -5.80
N LYS A 16 -3.82 -4.38 -5.78
CA LYS A 16 -4.09 -3.05 -6.33
C LYS A 16 -3.46 -1.94 -5.51
N LEU A 17 -3.39 -2.11 -4.19
CA LEU A 17 -2.70 -1.16 -3.31
C LEU A 17 -1.20 -1.13 -3.62
N ALA A 18 -0.59 -2.30 -3.78
CA ALA A 18 0.80 -2.43 -4.16
C ALA A 18 1.10 -1.77 -5.51
N GLU A 19 0.26 -2.00 -6.53
CA GLU A 19 0.36 -1.30 -7.83
C GLU A 19 0.23 0.22 -7.69
N LEU A 20 -0.67 0.70 -6.83
CA LEU A 20 -0.85 2.13 -6.55
C LEU A 20 0.35 2.72 -5.81
N ILE A 21 1.15 1.92 -5.12
CA ILE A 21 2.37 2.37 -4.43
C ILE A 21 3.57 2.33 -5.37
N GLU A 22 3.75 1.22 -6.10
CA GLU A 22 4.87 1.02 -7.00
C GLU A 22 4.75 1.88 -8.27
N GLY A 23 3.52 2.06 -8.78
CA GLY A 23 3.23 2.77 -10.03
C GLY A 23 3.31 1.89 -11.28
N GLU A 24 3.64 0.60 -11.12
CA GLU A 24 3.61 -0.44 -12.15
C GLU A 24 2.98 -1.73 -11.60
N GLY A 25 2.88 -2.76 -12.44
CA GLY A 25 2.33 -4.05 -12.03
C GLY A 25 3.26 -4.81 -11.08
N VAL A 26 2.70 -5.50 -10.09
CA VAL A 26 3.45 -6.35 -9.13
C VAL A 26 3.16 -7.83 -9.38
N MET A 27 4.05 -8.71 -8.90
CA MET A 27 3.86 -10.16 -9.05
C MET A 27 2.97 -10.78 -7.96
N ASP A 28 3.13 -10.32 -6.72
CA ASP A 28 2.37 -10.82 -5.57
C ASP A 28 2.30 -9.75 -4.47
N ALA A 29 1.29 -9.83 -3.60
CA ALA A 29 1.08 -8.91 -2.49
C ALA A 29 0.52 -9.63 -1.25
N GLU A 30 1.06 -9.30 -0.09
CA GLU A 30 0.56 -9.75 1.21
C GLU A 30 -0.71 -9.00 1.61
N ALA A 31 -1.31 -9.37 2.75
CA ALA A 31 -2.50 -8.68 3.25
C ALA A 31 -2.21 -7.21 3.59
N ILE A 32 -3.25 -6.38 3.52
CA ILE A 32 -3.15 -4.97 3.90
C ILE A 32 -3.21 -4.86 5.43
N GLU A 33 -2.27 -4.12 6.00
CA GLU A 33 -2.17 -3.85 7.44
C GLU A 33 -2.27 -2.35 7.71
N ASP A 34 -2.71 -1.99 8.91
CA ASP A 34 -2.69 -0.60 9.37
C ASP A 34 -1.26 -0.29 9.84
N ALA A 35 -0.66 0.79 9.33
CA ALA A 35 0.72 1.14 9.65
C ALA A 35 0.78 1.94 10.97
N ASP A 36 1.84 1.76 11.75
CA ASP A 36 2.11 2.52 12.98
C ASP A 36 2.63 3.95 12.68
N ARG A 37 1.97 4.67 11.76
CA ARG A 37 2.31 6.06 11.40
C ARG A 37 1.12 6.80 10.79
N ASP A 38 1.11 8.11 11.01
CA ASP A 38 0.19 9.02 10.35
C ASP A 38 0.78 9.52 9.02
N CYS A 39 -0.09 9.90 8.09
CA CYS A 39 0.32 10.48 6.82
C CYS A 39 0.99 11.84 7.05
N PRO A 40 2.20 12.07 6.51
CA PRO A 40 2.91 13.34 6.70
C PRO A 40 2.25 14.53 5.99
N ASP A 41 1.44 14.27 4.95
CA ASP A 41 0.83 15.33 4.13
C ASP A 41 -0.52 15.81 4.68
N CYS A 42 -1.32 14.91 5.26
CA CYS A 42 -2.68 15.23 5.70
C CYS A 42 -3.03 14.77 7.13
N GLY A 43 -2.16 13.99 7.79
CA GLY A 43 -2.40 13.44 9.12
C GLY A 43 -3.44 12.32 9.18
N GLY A 44 -3.84 11.76 8.04
CA GLY A 44 -4.76 10.62 7.96
C GLY A 44 -4.07 9.26 8.18
N ASP A 45 -4.88 8.21 8.23
CA ASP A 45 -4.42 6.84 8.46
C ASP A 45 -3.58 6.33 7.27
N VAL A 46 -2.52 5.57 7.59
CA VAL A 46 -1.63 4.95 6.61
C VAL A 46 -1.79 3.45 6.66
N LEU A 47 -1.89 2.85 5.47
CA LEU A 47 -1.88 1.41 5.29
C LEU A 47 -0.51 0.96 4.81
N SER A 48 -0.10 -0.22 5.23
CA SER A 48 1.07 -0.92 4.71
C SER A 48 0.68 -2.18 3.93
N VAL A 49 1.46 -2.49 2.91
CA VAL A 49 1.36 -3.76 2.17
C VAL A 49 2.76 -4.22 1.78
N GLY A 50 3.09 -5.45 2.12
CA GLY A 50 4.27 -6.14 1.58
C GLY A 50 3.98 -6.67 0.19
N TYR A 51 4.87 -6.48 -0.78
CA TYR A 51 4.68 -6.99 -2.14
C TYR A 51 5.99 -7.32 -2.84
N MET A 52 5.89 -8.13 -3.89
CA MET A 52 7.00 -8.51 -4.74
C MET A 52 6.88 -7.82 -6.11
N PRO A 53 7.66 -6.74 -6.38
CA PRO A 53 7.71 -6.16 -7.72
C PRO A 53 8.44 -7.08 -8.71
N SER A 54 9.36 -7.92 -8.22
CA SER A 54 10.04 -8.96 -9.00
C SER A 54 10.29 -10.22 -8.17
N VAL A 55 10.66 -11.33 -8.83
CA VAL A 55 10.93 -12.60 -8.14
C VAL A 55 12.08 -12.55 -7.12
N THR A 56 12.94 -11.53 -7.17
CA THR A 56 14.10 -11.39 -6.29
C THR A 56 13.97 -10.27 -5.27
N GLU A 57 12.85 -9.55 -5.24
CA GLU A 57 12.69 -8.36 -4.42
C GLU A 57 11.38 -8.40 -3.64
N PHE A 58 11.44 -7.94 -2.39
CA PHE A 58 10.29 -7.77 -1.52
C PHE A 58 10.37 -6.36 -0.93
N VAL A 59 9.30 -5.60 -1.08
CA VAL A 59 9.21 -4.18 -0.69
C VAL A 59 8.01 -4.01 0.22
N THR A 60 8.17 -3.21 1.27
CA THR A 60 7.03 -2.74 2.06
C THR A 60 6.61 -1.37 1.56
N GLY A 61 5.39 -1.29 1.04
CA GLY A 61 4.77 -0.04 0.63
C GLY A 61 3.89 0.56 1.71
N TYR A 62 3.81 1.88 1.72
CA TYR A 62 2.93 2.67 2.58
C TYR A 62 2.05 3.57 1.72
N LYS A 63 0.76 3.66 2.06
CA LYS A 63 -0.20 4.49 1.33
C LYS A 63 -1.17 5.14 2.31
N CYS A 64 -1.33 6.46 2.20
CA CYS A 64 -2.40 7.15 2.91
C CYS A 64 -3.76 6.74 2.36
N GLN A 65 -4.75 6.58 3.24
CA GLN A 65 -6.12 6.27 2.85
C GLN A 65 -6.86 7.46 2.22
N ASP A 66 -6.44 8.69 2.52
CA ASP A 66 -7.21 9.89 2.18
C ASP A 66 -6.59 10.75 1.07
N CYS A 67 -5.28 10.65 0.86
CA CYS A 67 -4.56 11.48 -0.12
C CYS A 67 -3.58 10.67 -0.99
N GLU A 68 -2.98 11.34 -1.97
CA GLU A 68 -2.10 10.73 -2.97
C GLU A 68 -0.77 10.22 -2.39
N TRP A 69 -0.40 10.62 -1.17
CA TRP A 69 0.87 10.27 -0.53
C TRP A 69 1.10 8.75 -0.48
N ARG A 70 2.31 8.34 -0.87
CA ARG A 70 2.78 6.96 -0.87
C ARG A 70 4.30 6.94 -0.66
N GLU A 71 4.80 5.90 -0.01
CA GLU A 71 6.22 5.68 0.25
C GLU A 71 6.54 4.17 0.18
N THR A 72 7.82 3.84 0.00
CA THR A 72 8.35 2.47 0.02
C THR A 72 9.58 2.46 0.92
N ASP A 73 9.93 1.31 1.51
CA ASP A 73 11.11 1.20 2.42
C ASP A 73 12.49 1.13 1.72
N ARG A 74 12.53 1.30 0.39
CA ARG A 74 13.76 1.33 -0.43
C ARG A 74 14.41 2.71 -0.52
#